data_AF-A0A844Q9M2-F1
#
_entry.id   AF-A0A844Q9M2-F1
#
_cell.length_a   1.000
_cell.length_b   1.000
_cell.length_c   1.000
_cell.angle_alpha   90.00
_cell.angle_beta   90.00
_cell.angle_gamma   90.00
#
_symmetry.space_group_name_H-M   'P 1'
#
loop_
_entity.id
_entity.type
_entity.pdbx_description
1 polymer ?
#
loop_
_entity_poly.entity_id
_entity_poly.type
_entity_poly.pdbx_seq_one_letter_code
_entity_poly.pdbx_strand_id
1 'polypeptide(L)'
;PVKPEVPTTVEPLGDIVAEKVINKSKVKPGETVTYTINVKNTVEGSTLKDVVVKDHLPKGFTLDATSLQVNGEAATAKATKDGFEVVIPELKGLETATITFNADVSKDIEAGKHVNVAEVTNPEDPDKPVKPEVPTTVDPLGELEAEKLINKDKVQPGETVEYTINVTNTVKGSKVENAALVADQLPAGMTLVKDSVKLNGKAIDVKLIGDNAFEYTIEALKGEETAKLTFEAVVSKDIDAGTLVNVAIITNPDKPEDPPLTPEVPTTVEPKGAIEATKEINKDKVKPGETVT
;
A
#
# COMPACT_ATOMS: atom_id res chain seq x y z
N PRO A 1 23.94 -45.91 -67.30
CA PRO A 1 23.53 -45.71 -65.89
C PRO A 1 23.16 -44.25 -65.65
N VAL A 2 21.87 -43.97 -65.45
CA VAL A 2 21.42 -42.64 -65.02
C VAL A 2 21.80 -42.49 -63.55
N LYS A 3 22.63 -41.51 -63.23
CA LYS A 3 22.96 -41.16 -61.84
C LYS A 3 21.66 -40.71 -61.17
N PRO A 4 21.23 -41.30 -60.03
CA PRO A 4 20.08 -40.79 -59.31
C PRO A 4 20.35 -39.34 -58.92
N GLU A 5 19.55 -38.41 -59.45
CA GLU A 5 19.49 -37.06 -58.91
C GLU A 5 18.71 -37.15 -57.61
N VAL A 6 19.40 -36.97 -56.49
CA VAL A 6 18.72 -36.71 -55.21
C VAL A 6 18.10 -35.32 -55.35
N PRO A 7 16.77 -35.17 -55.24
CA PRO A 7 16.18 -33.85 -55.28
C PRO A 7 16.72 -33.05 -54.09
N THR A 8 17.50 -32.02 -54.38
CA THR A 8 17.89 -30.99 -53.40
C THR A 8 16.69 -30.10 -53.18
N THR A 9 15.92 -30.38 -52.13
CA THR A 9 14.92 -29.47 -51.60
C THR A 9 15.64 -28.36 -50.85
N VAL A 10 15.44 -27.10 -51.26
CA VAL A 10 15.95 -25.93 -50.54
C VAL A 10 14.96 -25.61 -49.43
N GLU A 11 15.40 -25.58 -48.17
CA GLU A 11 14.55 -25.13 -47.06
C GLU A 11 14.26 -23.63 -47.20
N PRO A 12 13.01 -23.17 -46.98
CA PRO A 12 12.70 -21.75 -46.97
C PRO A 12 13.37 -21.04 -45.79
N LEU A 13 13.71 -19.77 -45.96
CA LEU A 13 14.22 -18.93 -44.87
C LEU A 13 13.12 -18.69 -43.83
N GLY A 14 13.44 -18.89 -42.56
CA GLY A 14 12.52 -18.63 -41.46
C GLY A 14 12.26 -17.14 -41.24
N ASP A 15 11.17 -16.81 -40.56
CA ASP A 15 10.82 -15.43 -40.18
C ASP A 15 10.25 -15.41 -38.76
N ILE A 16 10.68 -14.43 -37.97
CA ILE A 16 10.38 -14.34 -36.53
C ILE A 16 9.25 -13.34 -36.31
N VAL A 17 8.27 -13.78 -35.53
CA VAL A 17 7.39 -12.85 -34.79
C VAL A 17 7.55 -13.12 -33.31
N ALA A 18 7.47 -12.06 -32.50
CA ALA A 18 7.56 -12.19 -31.07
C ALA A 18 6.54 -11.29 -30.36
N GLU A 19 6.02 -11.78 -29.25
CA GLU A 19 5.10 -11.07 -28.36
C GLU A 19 5.64 -11.13 -26.94
N LYS A 20 5.45 -10.05 -26.19
CA LYS A 20 5.82 -9.97 -24.78
C LYS A 20 4.61 -9.56 -23.97
N VAL A 21 4.33 -10.31 -22.90
CA VAL A 21 3.21 -10.06 -21.99
C VAL A 21 3.69 -10.07 -20.55
N ILE A 22 2.89 -9.48 -19.68
CA ILE A 22 3.10 -9.44 -18.24
C ILE A 22 1.82 -9.91 -17.54
N ASN A 23 1.96 -10.62 -16.42
CA ASN A 23 0.82 -11.09 -15.65
C ASN A 23 0.02 -9.96 -14.97
N LYS A 24 0.66 -8.82 -14.68
CA LYS A 24 0.07 -7.66 -14.01
C LYS A 24 0.53 -6.37 -14.71
N SER A 25 -0.40 -5.61 -15.29
CA SER A 25 -0.09 -4.31 -15.90
C SER A 25 0.05 -3.17 -14.88
N LYS A 26 -0.35 -3.40 -13.63
CA LYS A 26 -0.19 -2.49 -12.49
C LYS A 26 0.38 -3.22 -11.28
N VAL A 27 1.32 -2.59 -10.61
CA VAL A 27 1.98 -3.14 -9.41
C VAL A 27 2.32 -2.07 -8.39
N LYS A 28 2.54 -2.48 -7.15
CA LYS A 28 3.14 -1.66 -6.09
C LYS A 28 4.64 -1.95 -5.93
N PRO A 29 5.42 -1.01 -5.38
CA PRO A 29 6.79 -1.27 -4.95
C PRO A 29 6.86 -2.49 -4.02
N GLY A 30 7.88 -3.33 -4.21
CA GLY A 30 8.08 -4.57 -3.45
C GLY A 30 7.32 -5.82 -3.95
N GLU A 31 6.45 -5.69 -4.97
CA GLU A 31 5.81 -6.85 -5.60
C GLU A 31 6.75 -7.56 -6.60
N THR A 32 6.39 -8.80 -6.96
CA THR A 32 7.00 -9.56 -8.06
C THR A 32 6.04 -9.64 -9.24
N VAL A 33 6.58 -9.51 -10.45
CA VAL A 33 5.86 -9.71 -11.73
C VAL A 33 6.45 -10.87 -12.50
N THR A 34 5.63 -11.48 -13.37
CA THR A 34 6.06 -12.52 -14.30
C THR A 34 5.90 -12.01 -15.72
N TYR A 35 6.99 -12.06 -16.48
CA TYR A 35 7.02 -11.77 -17.90
C TYR A 35 6.97 -13.07 -18.71
N THR A 36 6.38 -12.99 -19.90
CA THR A 36 6.38 -14.07 -20.89
C THR A 36 6.73 -13.51 -22.26
N ILE A 37 7.70 -14.11 -22.93
CA ILE A 37 8.08 -13.80 -24.31
C ILE A 37 7.75 -15.03 -25.17
N ASN A 38 6.86 -14.86 -26.13
CA ASN A 38 6.55 -15.88 -27.13
C ASN A 38 7.33 -15.56 -28.40
N VAL A 39 8.16 -16.49 -28.86
CA VAL A 39 8.94 -16.38 -30.10
C VAL A 39 8.45 -17.44 -31.07
N LYS A 40 7.92 -17.03 -32.22
CA LYS A 40 7.37 -17.93 -33.23
C LYS A 40 8.13 -17.83 -34.54
N ASN A 41 8.48 -18.98 -35.10
CA ASN A 41 8.88 -19.08 -36.49
C ASN A 41 7.61 -19.20 -37.35
N THR A 42 7.41 -18.27 -38.27
CA THR A 42 6.15 -18.17 -39.04
C THR A 42 6.16 -18.93 -40.36
N VAL A 43 7.32 -19.41 -40.82
CA VAL A 43 7.47 -20.00 -42.15
C VAL A 43 7.46 -21.52 -42.05
N GLU A 44 6.40 -22.15 -42.56
CA GLU A 44 6.29 -23.61 -42.62
C GLU A 44 7.46 -24.23 -43.42
N GLY A 45 7.99 -25.35 -42.94
CA GLY A 45 9.11 -26.05 -43.57
C GLY A 45 10.48 -25.40 -43.38
N SER A 46 10.57 -24.23 -42.71
CA SER A 46 11.84 -23.63 -42.30
C SER A 46 12.30 -24.15 -40.94
N THR A 47 13.58 -23.96 -40.62
CA THR A 47 14.14 -24.19 -39.28
C THR A 47 15.08 -23.04 -38.93
N LEU A 48 14.78 -22.31 -37.85
CA LEU A 48 15.69 -21.32 -37.30
C LEU A 48 16.62 -22.00 -36.29
N LYS A 49 17.90 -21.61 -36.28
CA LYS A 49 18.91 -22.13 -35.37
C LYS A 49 19.52 -21.02 -34.55
N ASP A 50 19.84 -21.36 -33.30
CA ASP A 50 20.52 -20.48 -32.36
C ASP A 50 19.87 -19.09 -32.23
N VAL A 51 18.54 -19.03 -32.23
CA VAL A 51 17.79 -17.76 -32.08
C VAL A 51 18.13 -17.16 -30.72
N VAL A 52 18.67 -15.94 -30.73
CA VAL A 52 19.14 -15.27 -29.51
C VAL A 52 18.03 -14.38 -28.98
N VAL A 53 17.66 -14.55 -27.72
CA VAL A 53 16.71 -13.69 -27.02
C VAL A 53 17.42 -12.97 -25.89
N LYS A 54 17.40 -11.64 -25.92
CA LYS A 54 17.91 -10.77 -24.86
C LYS A 54 16.77 -10.01 -24.23
N ASP A 55 16.81 -9.87 -22.92
CA ASP A 55 15.86 -9.04 -22.18
C ASP A 55 16.63 -8.07 -21.29
N HIS A 56 16.26 -6.80 -21.31
CA HIS A 56 16.80 -5.81 -20.39
C HIS A 56 15.66 -5.23 -19.55
N LEU A 57 15.73 -5.50 -18.25
CA LEU A 57 14.74 -5.03 -17.30
C LEU A 57 14.83 -3.50 -17.14
N PRO A 58 13.69 -2.81 -17.01
CA PRO A 58 13.69 -1.38 -16.70
C PRO A 58 14.28 -1.11 -15.31
N LYS A 59 14.79 0.10 -15.10
CA LYS A 59 15.37 0.52 -13.81
C LYS A 59 14.38 0.26 -12.67
N GLY A 60 14.86 -0.34 -11.58
CA GLY A 60 14.05 -0.66 -10.41
C GLY A 60 13.40 -2.05 -10.47
N PHE A 61 13.55 -2.79 -11.57
CA PHE A 61 13.20 -4.20 -11.64
C PHE A 61 14.48 -5.05 -11.54
N THR A 62 14.39 -6.19 -10.84
CA THR A 62 15.50 -7.12 -10.67
C THR A 62 15.09 -8.52 -11.09
N LEU A 63 15.88 -9.16 -11.96
CA LEU A 63 15.63 -10.52 -12.45
C LEU A 63 15.83 -11.54 -11.33
N ASP A 64 14.81 -12.39 -11.10
CA ASP A 64 15.03 -13.67 -10.43
C ASP A 64 15.53 -14.69 -11.47
N ALA A 65 16.86 -14.82 -11.57
CA ALA A 65 17.48 -15.70 -12.55
C ALA A 65 17.08 -17.18 -12.37
N THR A 66 16.63 -17.59 -11.18
CA THR A 66 16.23 -18.98 -10.92
C THR A 66 14.86 -19.32 -11.48
N SER A 67 14.04 -18.29 -11.77
CA SER A 67 12.71 -18.43 -12.36
C SER A 67 12.70 -18.55 -13.89
N LEU A 68 13.83 -18.32 -14.55
CA LEU A 68 13.92 -18.27 -16.01
C LEU A 68 13.72 -19.67 -16.61
N GLN A 69 12.72 -19.80 -17.48
CA GLN A 69 12.38 -21.04 -18.16
C GLN A 69 12.23 -20.84 -19.67
N VAL A 70 12.53 -21.87 -20.44
CA VAL A 70 12.20 -22.00 -21.86
C VAL A 70 11.31 -23.24 -22.02
N ASN A 71 10.12 -23.07 -22.59
CA ASN A 71 9.14 -24.13 -22.80
C ASN A 71 8.78 -24.92 -21.52
N GLY A 72 8.80 -24.24 -20.37
CA GLY A 72 8.50 -24.83 -19.06
C GLY A 72 9.67 -25.56 -18.40
N GLU A 73 10.85 -25.59 -19.02
CA GLU A 73 12.06 -26.16 -18.44
C GLU A 73 13.03 -25.05 -18.02
N ALA A 74 13.82 -25.30 -16.97
CA ALA A 74 14.81 -24.34 -16.49
C ALA A 74 15.81 -23.96 -17.61
N ALA A 75 15.98 -22.67 -17.84
CA ALA A 75 16.81 -22.18 -18.93
C ALA A 75 18.30 -22.19 -18.55
N THR A 76 19.17 -22.55 -19.49
CA THR A 76 20.58 -22.18 -19.42
C THR A 76 20.76 -20.81 -20.09
N ALA A 77 21.02 -19.78 -19.31
CA ALA A 77 21.13 -18.40 -19.81
C ALA A 77 22.31 -17.66 -19.17
N LYS A 78 22.82 -16.64 -19.87
CA LYS A 78 23.69 -15.63 -19.26
C LYS A 78 22.79 -14.59 -18.61
N ALA A 79 22.67 -14.62 -17.28
CA ALA A 79 21.79 -13.73 -16.53
C ALA A 79 22.57 -12.76 -15.65
N THR A 80 22.02 -11.57 -15.49
CA THR A 80 22.42 -10.57 -14.49
C THR A 80 21.17 -10.10 -13.77
N LYS A 81 21.31 -9.26 -12.74
CA LYS A 81 20.16 -8.66 -12.07
C LYS A 81 19.30 -7.78 -13.01
N ASP A 82 19.88 -7.26 -14.08
CA ASP A 82 19.24 -6.29 -14.98
C ASP A 82 18.74 -6.93 -16.29
N GLY A 83 18.81 -8.25 -16.44
CA GLY A 83 18.41 -8.93 -17.68
C GLY A 83 19.13 -10.23 -17.96
N PHE A 84 18.85 -10.82 -19.12
CA PHE A 84 19.44 -12.10 -19.55
C PHE A 84 19.65 -12.18 -21.06
N GLU A 85 20.44 -13.18 -21.46
CA GLU A 85 20.58 -13.69 -22.84
C GLU A 85 20.37 -15.21 -22.82
N VAL A 86 19.41 -15.69 -23.61
CA VAL A 86 19.12 -17.12 -23.82
C VAL A 86 19.19 -17.44 -25.32
N VAL A 87 19.61 -18.65 -25.65
CA VAL A 87 19.67 -19.14 -27.04
C VAL A 87 18.67 -20.27 -27.19
N ILE A 88 17.78 -20.17 -28.18
CA ILE A 88 16.88 -21.25 -28.60
C ILE A 88 17.61 -22.02 -29.70
N PRO A 89 18.09 -23.26 -29.44
CA PRO A 89 18.96 -23.96 -30.37
C PRO A 89 18.30 -24.28 -31.72
N GLU A 90 17.01 -24.62 -31.69
CA GLU A 90 16.23 -24.97 -32.87
C GLU A 90 14.79 -24.49 -32.67
N LEU A 91 14.20 -23.87 -33.70
CA LEU A 91 12.80 -23.47 -33.74
C LEU A 91 12.22 -23.76 -35.12
N LYS A 92 11.41 -24.82 -35.22
CA LYS A 92 10.84 -25.29 -36.49
C LYS A 92 9.74 -24.37 -37.00
N GLY A 93 9.46 -24.44 -38.28
CA GLY A 93 8.36 -23.72 -38.91
C GLY A 93 7.05 -23.93 -38.16
N LEU A 94 6.37 -22.83 -37.87
CA LEU A 94 5.11 -22.74 -37.10
C LEU A 94 5.24 -23.05 -35.59
N GLU A 95 6.41 -23.43 -35.10
CA GLU A 95 6.69 -23.66 -33.67
C GLU A 95 6.78 -22.33 -32.91
N THR A 96 6.42 -22.36 -31.63
CA THR A 96 6.57 -21.24 -30.69
C THR A 96 7.39 -21.68 -29.48
N ALA A 97 8.49 -20.97 -29.23
CA ALA A 97 9.21 -21.06 -27.97
C ALA A 97 8.66 -20.03 -26.98
N THR A 98 8.44 -20.45 -25.75
CA THR A 98 7.91 -19.60 -24.66
C THR A 98 8.98 -19.41 -23.60
N ILE A 99 9.35 -18.16 -23.31
CA ILE A 99 10.31 -17.82 -22.26
C ILE A 99 9.55 -17.14 -21.12
N THR A 100 9.68 -17.64 -19.89
CA THR A 100 9.04 -17.05 -18.71
C THR A 100 10.07 -16.71 -17.64
N PHE A 101 9.92 -15.57 -16.97
CA PHE A 101 10.78 -15.16 -15.87
C PHE A 101 10.07 -14.20 -14.93
N ASN A 102 10.49 -14.21 -13.68
CA ASN A 102 10.05 -13.29 -12.65
C ASN A 102 11.01 -12.10 -12.52
N ALA A 103 10.45 -10.94 -12.18
CA ALA A 103 11.22 -9.78 -11.79
C ALA A 103 10.62 -9.14 -10.53
N ASP A 104 11.48 -8.82 -9.57
CA ASP A 104 11.12 -8.12 -8.35
C ASP A 104 11.16 -6.61 -8.56
N VAL A 105 10.10 -5.93 -8.12
CA VAL A 105 9.97 -4.48 -8.15
C VAL A 105 10.60 -3.90 -6.89
N SER A 106 11.60 -3.05 -7.03
CA SER A 106 12.26 -2.37 -5.91
C SER A 106 11.25 -1.61 -5.06
N LYS A 107 11.46 -1.57 -3.74
CA LYS A 107 10.67 -0.74 -2.81
C LYS A 107 10.86 0.76 -3.07
N ASP A 108 12.03 1.14 -3.60
CA ASP A 108 12.39 2.54 -3.88
C ASP A 108 12.15 2.93 -5.35
N ILE A 109 11.42 2.11 -6.11
CA ILE A 109 11.16 2.41 -7.52
C ILE A 109 10.32 3.69 -7.66
N GLU A 110 10.62 4.47 -8.70
CA GLU A 110 9.79 5.61 -9.06
C GLU A 110 8.44 5.13 -9.60
N ALA A 111 7.35 5.75 -9.13
CA ALA A 111 6.01 5.50 -9.64
C ALA A 111 5.88 5.91 -11.13
N GLY A 112 4.95 5.29 -11.83
CA GLY A 112 4.65 5.59 -13.23
C GLY A 112 4.95 4.43 -14.19
N LYS A 113 5.03 4.76 -15.48
CA LYS A 113 5.15 3.76 -16.55
C LYS A 113 6.61 3.32 -16.73
N HIS A 114 6.83 2.02 -16.63
CA HIS A 114 8.07 1.33 -16.97
C HIS A 114 7.82 0.40 -18.14
N VAL A 115 8.76 0.28 -19.07
CA VAL A 115 8.60 -0.59 -20.26
C VAL A 115 9.70 -1.62 -20.24
N ASN A 116 9.32 -2.89 -20.28
CA ASN A 116 10.27 -3.98 -20.43
C ASN A 116 10.38 -4.37 -21.92
N VAL A 117 11.60 -4.39 -22.46
CA VAL A 117 11.86 -4.62 -23.89
C VAL A 117 12.75 -5.84 -24.04
N ALA A 118 12.33 -6.76 -24.91
CA ALA A 118 13.19 -7.86 -25.35
C ALA A 118 13.72 -7.58 -26.75
N GLU A 119 14.79 -8.27 -27.13
CA GLU A 119 15.33 -8.30 -28.48
C GLU A 119 15.51 -9.76 -28.90
N VAL A 120 14.91 -10.13 -30.02
CA VAL A 120 14.96 -11.47 -30.59
C VAL A 120 15.67 -11.40 -31.94
N THR A 121 16.78 -12.11 -32.06
CA THR A 121 17.66 -12.05 -33.23
C THR A 121 17.77 -13.42 -33.89
N ASN A 122 17.45 -13.48 -35.18
CA ASN A 122 17.84 -14.58 -36.04
C ASN A 122 19.31 -14.38 -36.45
N PRO A 123 20.24 -15.31 -36.15
CA PRO A 123 21.64 -15.20 -36.58
C PRO A 123 21.82 -15.14 -38.09
N GLU A 124 20.87 -15.65 -38.88
CA GLU A 124 20.90 -15.60 -40.34
C GLU A 124 20.43 -14.24 -40.91
N ASP A 125 19.73 -13.43 -40.11
CA ASP A 125 19.32 -12.04 -40.45
C ASP A 125 19.54 -11.12 -39.24
N PRO A 126 20.80 -10.94 -38.78
CA PRO A 126 21.10 -10.26 -37.52
C PRO A 126 20.79 -8.76 -37.55
N ASP A 127 20.67 -8.18 -38.74
CA ASP A 127 20.38 -6.76 -38.94
C ASP A 127 18.89 -6.42 -38.74
N LYS A 128 18.01 -7.42 -38.55
CA LYS A 128 16.57 -7.24 -38.35
C LYS A 128 16.03 -7.92 -37.08
N PRO A 129 16.46 -7.49 -35.88
CA PRO A 129 15.92 -8.04 -34.65
C PRO A 129 14.46 -7.60 -34.43
N VAL A 130 13.66 -8.49 -33.85
CA VAL A 130 12.29 -8.20 -33.40
C VAL A 130 12.33 -7.73 -31.95
N LYS A 131 11.64 -6.63 -31.63
CA LYS A 131 11.69 -6.01 -30.30
C LYS A 131 10.32 -5.93 -29.64
N PRO A 132 9.79 -7.05 -29.09
CA PRO A 132 8.53 -7.00 -28.37
C PRO A 132 8.71 -6.27 -27.03
N GLU A 133 7.75 -5.43 -26.69
CA GLU A 133 7.75 -4.63 -25.47
C GLU A 133 6.42 -4.76 -24.74
N VAL A 134 6.47 -4.62 -23.41
CA VAL A 134 5.26 -4.59 -22.59
C VAL A 134 5.40 -3.51 -21.51
N PRO A 135 4.40 -2.64 -21.33
CA PRO A 135 4.42 -1.64 -20.28
C PRO A 135 3.85 -2.19 -18.97
N THR A 136 4.41 -1.68 -17.87
CA THR A 136 3.94 -1.90 -16.50
C THR A 136 3.83 -0.54 -15.82
N THR A 137 2.73 -0.29 -15.11
CA THR A 137 2.58 0.93 -14.30
C THR A 137 2.85 0.58 -12.84
N VAL A 138 3.75 1.31 -12.21
CA VAL A 138 3.96 1.23 -10.77
C VAL A 138 3.10 2.30 -10.10
N ASP A 139 2.17 1.88 -9.26
CA ASP A 139 1.36 2.79 -8.45
C ASP A 139 2.23 3.36 -7.31
N PRO A 140 2.11 4.66 -6.98
CA PRO A 140 2.86 5.23 -5.86
C PRO A 140 2.38 4.65 -4.52
N LEU A 141 3.30 4.52 -3.56
CA LEU A 141 2.94 4.23 -2.17
C LEU A 141 2.20 5.42 -1.57
N GLY A 142 1.21 5.13 -0.70
CA GLY A 142 0.53 6.18 0.04
C GLY A 142 1.40 6.75 1.16
N GLU A 143 1.15 8.02 1.46
CA GLU A 143 1.68 8.71 2.64
C GLU A 143 0.49 9.12 3.49
N LEU A 144 0.58 8.91 4.80
CA LEU A 144 -0.51 9.25 5.70
C LEU A 144 -0.13 10.48 6.52
N GLU A 145 -1.08 11.39 6.64
CA GLU A 145 -1.06 12.47 7.64
C GLU A 145 -2.26 12.32 8.55
N ALA A 146 -2.11 12.72 9.81
CA ALA A 146 -3.18 12.63 10.77
C ALA A 146 -3.23 13.83 11.70
N GLU A 147 -4.44 14.29 12.00
CA GLU A 147 -4.71 15.32 12.99
C GLU A 147 -5.80 14.85 13.95
N LYS A 148 -5.71 15.32 15.21
CA LYS A 148 -6.68 15.04 16.25
C LYS A 148 -7.21 16.35 16.82
N LEU A 149 -8.52 16.44 16.89
CA LEU A 149 -9.25 17.63 17.31
C LEU A 149 -10.23 17.26 18.42
N ILE A 150 -10.57 18.25 19.23
CA ILE A 150 -11.61 18.15 20.26
C ILE A 150 -12.59 19.32 20.08
N ASN A 151 -13.87 19.08 20.33
CA ASN A 151 -14.89 20.11 20.19
C ASN A 151 -14.84 21.20 21.28
N LYS A 152 -14.16 20.93 22.41
CA LYS A 152 -14.00 21.83 23.55
C LYS A 152 -12.62 21.63 24.17
N ASP A 153 -11.85 22.68 24.35
CA ASP A 153 -10.54 22.66 25.00
C ASP A 153 -10.62 22.77 26.53
N LYS A 154 -11.81 23.10 27.07
CA LYS A 154 -12.12 23.17 28.50
C LYS A 154 -13.39 22.43 28.82
N VAL A 155 -13.38 21.69 29.92
CA VAL A 155 -14.47 20.80 30.34
C VAL A 155 -14.67 20.81 31.86
N GLN A 156 -15.89 20.55 32.30
CA GLN A 156 -16.23 20.32 33.70
C GLN A 156 -16.35 18.81 34.00
N PRO A 157 -16.13 18.36 35.25
CA PRO A 157 -16.35 16.96 35.63
C PRO A 157 -17.77 16.48 35.29
N GLY A 158 -17.88 15.36 34.58
CA GLY A 158 -19.15 14.78 34.12
C GLY A 158 -19.60 15.24 32.73
N GLU A 159 -18.90 16.16 32.07
CA GLU A 159 -19.24 16.56 30.70
C GLU A 159 -18.83 15.52 29.64
N THR A 160 -19.51 15.57 28.51
CA THR A 160 -19.16 14.80 27.30
C THR A 160 -18.45 15.70 26.30
N VAL A 161 -17.36 15.19 25.74
CA VAL A 161 -16.61 15.79 24.63
C VAL A 161 -16.68 14.91 23.39
N GLU A 162 -16.58 15.54 22.22
CA GLU A 162 -16.46 14.86 20.94
C GLU A 162 -15.03 15.05 20.41
N TYR A 163 -14.38 13.94 20.11
CA TYR A 163 -13.09 13.90 19.43
C TYR A 163 -13.28 13.65 17.94
N THR A 164 -12.42 14.24 17.13
CA THR A 164 -12.30 13.97 15.70
C THR A 164 -10.86 13.58 15.40
N ILE A 165 -10.67 12.48 14.67
CA ILE A 165 -9.40 12.09 14.07
C ILE A 165 -9.58 12.14 12.56
N ASN A 166 -8.80 12.98 11.88
CA ASN A 166 -8.74 12.97 10.42
C ASN A 166 -7.46 12.26 10.01
N VAL A 167 -7.58 11.26 9.14
CA VAL A 167 -6.44 10.57 8.50
C VAL A 167 -6.55 10.78 7.01
N THR A 168 -5.53 11.35 6.40
CA THR A 168 -5.49 11.72 4.99
C THR A 168 -4.39 10.96 4.29
N ASN A 169 -4.70 10.37 3.14
CA ASN A 169 -3.66 9.88 2.23
C ASN A 169 -3.25 11.02 1.31
N THR A 170 -2.03 11.52 1.44
CA THR A 170 -1.60 12.75 0.74
C THR A 170 -1.06 12.50 -0.66
N VAL A 171 -0.84 11.23 -1.06
CA VAL A 171 -0.22 10.90 -2.35
C VAL A 171 -1.29 10.60 -3.40
N LYS A 172 -1.48 11.52 -4.34
CA LYS A 172 -2.38 11.35 -5.47
C LYS A 172 -2.07 10.09 -6.27
N GLY A 173 -3.13 9.34 -6.63
CA GLY A 173 -3.02 8.11 -7.41
C GLY A 173 -2.54 6.89 -6.61
N SER A 174 -2.17 7.06 -5.34
CA SER A 174 -1.92 5.94 -4.44
C SER A 174 -3.23 5.38 -3.87
N LYS A 175 -3.11 4.21 -3.25
CA LYS A 175 -4.19 3.60 -2.45
C LYS A 175 -3.55 2.85 -1.30
N VAL A 176 -3.77 3.33 -0.08
CA VAL A 176 -3.42 2.59 1.12
C VAL A 176 -4.55 1.63 1.43
N GLU A 177 -4.26 0.34 1.49
CA GLU A 177 -5.23 -0.70 1.88
C GLU A 177 -4.92 -1.15 3.29
N ASN A 178 -5.97 -1.42 4.06
CA ASN A 178 -5.85 -1.78 5.47
C ASN A 178 -5.00 -0.77 6.25
N ALA A 179 -5.15 0.52 5.92
CA ALA A 179 -4.58 1.60 6.73
C ALA A 179 -5.14 1.40 8.13
N ALA A 180 -4.32 0.87 9.02
CA ALA A 180 -4.78 0.55 10.36
C ALA A 180 -4.95 1.87 11.09
N LEU A 181 -6.21 2.24 11.35
CA LEU A 181 -6.48 3.27 12.33
C LEU A 181 -6.34 2.63 13.73
N VAL A 182 -5.26 3.01 14.40
CA VAL A 182 -5.42 3.77 15.63
C VAL A 182 -6.25 3.12 16.70
N ALA A 183 -5.53 2.45 17.59
CA ALA A 183 -5.87 2.52 19.00
C ALA A 183 -5.95 4.00 19.43
N ASP A 184 -7.14 4.48 19.80
CA ASP A 184 -7.27 5.71 20.57
C ASP A 184 -7.25 5.32 22.04
N GLN A 185 -6.21 5.71 22.78
CA GLN A 185 -6.15 5.47 24.21
C GLN A 185 -6.58 6.73 24.95
N LEU A 186 -7.84 6.74 25.39
CA LEU A 186 -8.37 7.78 26.23
C LEU A 186 -7.54 7.90 27.52
N PRO A 187 -7.21 9.12 27.95
CA PRO A 187 -6.49 9.34 29.20
C PRO A 187 -7.31 8.84 30.40
N ALA A 188 -6.61 8.53 31.49
CA ALA A 188 -7.26 8.16 32.75
C ALA A 188 -8.25 9.26 33.18
N GLY A 189 -9.44 8.85 33.63
CA GLY A 189 -10.52 9.77 33.98
C GLY A 189 -11.45 10.14 32.82
N MET A 190 -11.26 9.57 31.62
CA MET A 190 -12.27 9.55 30.57
C MET A 190 -12.82 8.14 30.35
N THR A 191 -14.03 8.04 29.81
CA THR A 191 -14.66 6.77 29.40
C THR A 191 -15.31 6.94 28.03
N LEU A 192 -15.08 5.99 27.13
CA LEU A 192 -15.65 6.00 25.78
C LEU A 192 -17.17 5.80 25.83
N VAL A 193 -17.92 6.62 25.09
CA VAL A 193 -19.32 6.32 24.77
C VAL A 193 -19.32 5.29 23.64
N LYS A 194 -19.46 4.00 23.98
CA LYS A 194 -19.17 2.86 23.07
C LYS A 194 -19.88 2.95 21.71
N ASP A 195 -21.14 3.39 21.68
CA ASP A 195 -21.94 3.45 20.45
C ASP A 195 -21.82 4.79 19.70
N SER A 196 -20.89 5.67 20.10
CA SER A 196 -20.71 6.99 19.48
C SER A 196 -19.76 7.00 18.29
N VAL A 197 -18.99 5.92 18.08
CA VAL A 197 -17.92 5.89 17.09
C VAL A 197 -18.49 5.87 15.68
N LYS A 198 -18.05 6.83 14.85
CA LYS A 198 -18.48 6.97 13.46
C LYS A 198 -17.28 7.16 12.54
N LEU A 199 -17.34 6.55 11.37
CA LEU A 199 -16.46 6.82 10.25
C LEU A 199 -17.24 7.56 9.17
N ASN A 200 -16.76 8.74 8.76
CA ASN A 200 -17.40 9.59 7.77
C ASN A 200 -18.90 9.83 8.06
N GLY A 201 -19.23 9.97 9.34
CA GLY A 201 -20.60 10.20 9.83
C GLY A 201 -21.47 8.93 9.97
N LYS A 202 -20.98 7.76 9.56
CA LYS A 202 -21.69 6.48 9.70
C LYS A 202 -21.20 5.73 10.94
N ALA A 203 -22.12 5.23 11.76
CA ALA A 203 -21.78 4.38 12.90
C ALA A 203 -21.03 3.11 12.43
N ILE A 204 -20.01 2.73 13.19
CA ILE A 204 -19.15 1.58 12.92
C ILE A 204 -18.95 0.77 14.19
N ASP A 205 -18.76 -0.55 14.03
CA ASP A 205 -18.33 -1.41 15.12
C ASP A 205 -16.81 -1.29 15.29
N VAL A 206 -16.37 -1.17 16.53
CA VAL A 206 -14.95 -1.09 16.90
C VAL A 206 -14.59 -2.19 17.89
N LYS A 207 -13.33 -2.61 17.86
CA LYS A 207 -12.81 -3.55 18.85
C LYS A 207 -12.39 -2.79 20.09
N LEU A 208 -13.12 -2.93 21.19
CA LEU A 208 -12.78 -2.29 22.46
C LEU A 208 -11.57 -2.96 23.13
N ILE A 209 -10.67 -2.15 23.68
CA ILE A 209 -9.56 -2.56 24.53
C ILE A 209 -9.80 -1.97 25.92
N GLY A 210 -10.27 -2.80 26.85
CA GLY A 210 -10.71 -2.32 28.16
C GLY A 210 -11.85 -1.31 28.04
N ASP A 211 -11.88 -0.32 28.95
CA ASP A 211 -12.93 0.70 28.99
C ASP A 211 -12.55 2.03 28.32
N ASN A 212 -11.27 2.19 27.98
CA ASN A 212 -10.67 3.48 27.61
C ASN A 212 -9.95 3.45 26.25
N ALA A 213 -10.02 2.36 25.50
CA ALA A 213 -9.44 2.31 24.17
C ALA A 213 -10.27 1.49 23.19
N PHE A 214 -10.08 1.75 21.90
CA PHE A 214 -10.67 0.99 20.81
C PHE A 214 -9.76 0.96 19.59
N GLU A 215 -9.85 -0.08 18.77
CA GLU A 215 -9.13 -0.23 17.49
C GLU A 215 -10.11 -0.25 16.32
N TYR A 216 -9.70 0.31 15.17
CA TYR A 216 -10.48 0.27 13.94
C TYR A 216 -9.62 0.33 12.65
N THR A 217 -9.75 -0.63 11.75
CA THR A 217 -9.01 -0.57 10.47
C THR A 217 -9.79 0.20 9.39
N ILE A 218 -9.19 1.22 8.76
CA ILE A 218 -9.73 1.74 7.49
C ILE A 218 -9.39 0.73 6.40
N GLU A 219 -10.42 0.19 5.75
CA GLU A 219 -10.23 -0.79 4.67
C GLU A 219 -9.42 -0.24 3.50
N ALA A 220 -9.71 0.99 3.07
CA ALA A 220 -8.95 1.65 2.00
C ALA A 220 -9.06 3.18 2.08
N LEU A 221 -7.97 3.85 1.72
CA LEU A 221 -7.90 5.30 1.56
C LEU A 221 -7.21 5.64 0.24
N LYS A 222 -7.96 6.19 -0.72
CA LYS A 222 -7.39 6.62 -2.00
C LYS A 222 -6.57 7.90 -1.82
N GLY A 223 -5.65 8.16 -2.74
CA GLY A 223 -4.90 9.41 -2.76
C GLY A 223 -5.81 10.63 -2.71
N GLU A 224 -5.45 11.59 -1.86
CA GLU A 224 -6.18 12.83 -1.56
C GLU A 224 -7.50 12.63 -0.79
N GLU A 225 -7.80 11.41 -0.34
CA GLU A 225 -8.97 11.09 0.49
C GLU A 225 -8.66 11.27 1.98
N THR A 226 -9.63 11.80 2.72
CA THR A 226 -9.58 11.90 4.19
C THR A 226 -10.67 11.03 4.80
N ALA A 227 -10.27 10.14 5.69
CA ALA A 227 -11.16 9.44 6.60
C ALA A 227 -11.32 10.25 7.89
N LYS A 228 -12.57 10.54 8.25
CA LYS A 228 -12.92 11.27 9.47
C LYS A 228 -13.56 10.33 10.48
N LEU A 229 -12.85 10.02 11.56
CA LEU A 229 -13.36 9.24 12.67
C LEU A 229 -13.79 10.18 13.81
N THR A 230 -15.00 10.02 14.32
CA THR A 230 -15.54 10.81 15.44
C THR A 230 -16.05 9.90 16.54
N PHE A 231 -15.84 10.29 17.81
CA PHE A 231 -16.36 9.56 18.96
C PHE A 231 -16.52 10.49 20.16
N GLU A 232 -17.40 10.11 21.08
CA GLU A 232 -17.67 10.82 22.31
C GLU A 232 -16.99 10.14 23.52
N ALA A 233 -16.52 10.96 24.45
CA ALA A 233 -15.99 10.50 25.73
C ALA A 233 -16.57 11.32 26.88
N VAL A 234 -16.86 10.64 27.99
CA VAL A 234 -17.36 11.27 29.22
C VAL A 234 -16.19 11.51 30.17
N VAL A 235 -16.07 12.72 30.67
CA VAL A 235 -15.13 13.10 31.73
C VAL A 235 -15.66 12.61 33.07
N SER A 236 -14.86 11.89 33.85
CA SER A 236 -15.27 11.37 35.15
C SER A 236 -15.72 12.50 36.09
N LYS A 237 -16.77 12.25 36.89
CA LYS A 237 -17.32 13.23 37.86
C LYS A 237 -16.40 13.46 39.07
N ASP A 238 -15.47 12.55 39.29
CA ASP A 238 -14.54 12.52 40.42
C ASP A 238 -13.11 12.89 39.99
N ILE A 239 -12.93 13.36 38.75
CA ILE A 239 -11.61 13.77 38.27
C ILE A 239 -11.23 15.13 38.86
N ASP A 240 -9.98 15.27 39.28
CA ASP A 240 -9.41 16.53 39.69
C ASP A 240 -9.19 17.47 38.50
N ALA A 241 -9.10 18.78 38.78
CA ALA A 241 -8.72 19.77 37.77
C ALA A 241 -7.29 19.48 37.24
N GLY A 242 -7.09 19.67 35.94
CA GLY A 242 -5.81 19.37 35.30
C GLY A 242 -5.91 19.27 33.79
N THR A 243 -4.85 18.79 33.14
CA THR A 243 -4.83 18.59 31.69
C THR A 243 -4.90 17.10 31.37
N LEU A 244 -5.80 16.73 30.48
CA LEU A 244 -5.91 15.40 29.90
C LEU A 244 -5.43 15.47 28.46
N VAL A 245 -4.50 14.60 28.07
CA VAL A 245 -3.99 14.53 26.69
C VAL A 245 -4.50 13.25 26.06
N ASN A 246 -5.27 13.39 24.99
CA ASN A 246 -5.76 12.24 24.25
C ASN A 246 -4.88 11.97 23.03
N VAL A 247 -4.41 10.73 22.86
CA VAL A 247 -3.42 10.34 21.83
C VAL A 247 -3.97 9.22 20.96
N ALA A 248 -3.80 9.36 19.64
CA ALA A 248 -4.11 8.35 18.63
C ALA A 248 -2.80 7.78 18.05
N ILE A 249 -2.79 6.55 17.52
CA ILE A 249 -1.61 5.86 16.95
C ILE A 249 -1.90 5.30 15.54
N ILE A 250 -1.56 6.00 14.45
CA ILE A 250 -1.85 5.53 13.07
C ILE A 250 -0.63 4.80 12.53
N THR A 251 -0.80 3.62 11.93
CA THR A 251 0.28 2.96 11.17
C THR A 251 -0.01 2.98 9.66
N ASN A 252 1.04 3.16 8.86
CA ASN A 252 0.96 3.11 7.41
C ASN A 252 1.47 1.75 6.90
N PRO A 253 0.60 0.85 6.40
CA PRO A 253 1.02 -0.46 5.90
C PRO A 253 1.84 -0.39 4.61
N ASP A 254 1.76 0.69 3.84
CA ASP A 254 2.61 0.90 2.67
C ASP A 254 4.07 1.25 3.09
N LYS A 255 4.28 1.65 4.36
CA LYS A 255 5.59 2.01 4.94
C LYS A 255 5.75 1.44 6.36
N PRO A 256 5.81 0.12 6.53
CA PRO A 256 5.80 -0.53 7.85
C PRO A 256 7.06 -0.23 8.69
N GLU A 257 8.14 0.23 8.07
CA GLU A 257 9.36 0.68 8.73
C GLU A 257 9.27 2.07 9.37
N ASP A 258 8.30 2.89 8.95
CA ASP A 258 8.12 4.24 9.50
C ASP A 258 7.47 4.16 10.90
N PRO A 259 7.85 5.08 11.83
CA PRO A 259 7.19 5.15 13.12
C PRO A 259 5.70 5.49 12.96
N PRO A 260 4.83 5.02 13.87
CA PRO A 260 3.42 5.39 13.83
C PRO A 260 3.22 6.89 14.02
N LEU A 261 2.20 7.45 13.37
CA LEU A 261 1.77 8.83 13.61
C LEU A 261 1.04 8.91 14.95
N THR A 262 1.38 9.89 15.77
CA THR A 262 0.80 10.07 17.10
C THR A 262 0.16 11.44 17.30
N PRO A 263 -0.93 11.79 16.59
CA PRO A 263 -1.60 13.06 16.81
C PRO A 263 -2.24 13.08 18.21
N GLU A 264 -2.00 14.17 18.93
CA GLU A 264 -2.47 14.38 20.28
C GLU A 264 -3.27 15.67 20.39
N VAL A 265 -4.26 15.68 21.29
CA VAL A 265 -5.01 16.89 21.60
C VAL A 265 -5.23 17.00 23.11
N PRO A 266 -4.85 18.13 23.74
CA PRO A 266 -5.09 18.36 25.16
C PRO A 266 -6.51 18.91 25.42
N THR A 267 -7.05 18.64 26.60
CA THR A 267 -8.22 19.31 27.18
C THR A 267 -7.97 19.62 28.65
N THR A 268 -8.42 20.79 29.09
CA THR A 268 -8.30 21.24 30.49
C THR A 268 -9.59 20.96 31.25
N VAL A 269 -9.49 20.17 32.31
CA VAL A 269 -10.56 20.02 33.30
C VAL A 269 -10.51 21.22 34.25
N GLU A 270 -11.59 21.99 34.25
CA GLU A 270 -11.78 23.10 35.17
C GLU A 270 -12.17 22.60 36.57
N PRO A 271 -11.81 23.33 37.64
CA PRO A 271 -12.20 22.95 38.99
C PRO A 271 -13.72 22.89 39.12
N LYS A 272 -14.19 21.84 39.79
CA LYS A 272 -15.60 21.69 40.18
C LYS A 272 -16.02 22.97 40.89
N GLY A 273 -17.00 23.69 40.33
CA GLY A 273 -17.43 24.99 40.83
C GLY A 273 -17.53 24.97 42.37
N ALA A 274 -16.82 25.89 43.02
CA ALA A 274 -16.90 26.02 44.47
C ALA A 274 -18.35 26.37 44.83
N ILE A 275 -19.01 25.54 45.63
CA ILE A 275 -20.20 25.98 46.35
C ILE A 275 -19.69 26.95 47.41
N GLU A 276 -19.71 28.24 47.14
CA GLU A 276 -19.57 29.25 48.19
C GLU A 276 -20.85 29.19 49.05
N ALA A 277 -20.81 28.39 50.11
CA ALA A 277 -21.77 28.51 51.18
C ALA A 277 -21.40 29.74 52.02
N THR A 278 -21.95 30.91 51.67
CA THR A 278 -21.95 32.04 52.60
C THR A 278 -22.92 31.76 53.73
N LYS A 279 -22.39 31.46 54.92
CA LYS A 279 -23.18 31.47 56.14
C LYS A 279 -23.22 32.91 56.64
N GLU A 280 -24.17 33.71 56.14
CA GLU A 280 -24.45 35.02 56.72
C GLU A 280 -25.15 34.80 58.07
N ILE A 281 -24.49 35.21 59.15
CA ILE A 281 -25.10 35.29 60.47
C ILE A 281 -25.72 36.68 60.56
N ASN A 282 -27.02 36.80 60.86
CA ASN A 282 -27.67 38.11 60.81
C ASN A 282 -27.15 39.13 61.85
N LYS A 283 -26.37 38.68 62.86
CA LYS A 283 -25.83 39.49 63.97
C LYS A 283 -24.57 38.85 64.58
N ASP A 284 -23.54 39.66 64.83
CA ASP A 284 -22.31 39.24 65.53
C ASP A 284 -22.46 39.09 67.06
N LYS A 285 -23.56 39.59 67.64
CA LYS A 285 -23.86 39.50 69.08
C LYS A 285 -25.36 39.35 69.32
N VAL A 286 -25.74 38.37 70.15
CA VAL A 286 -27.12 38.13 70.60
C VAL A 286 -27.21 38.21 72.12
N LYS A 287 -28.33 38.74 72.63
CA LYS A 287 -28.63 38.74 74.07
C LYS A 287 -29.30 37.41 74.48
N PRO A 288 -29.27 37.01 75.76
CA PRO A 288 -29.99 35.82 76.23
C PRO A 288 -31.48 35.90 75.85
N GLY A 289 -31.95 34.94 75.04
CA GLY A 289 -33.34 34.85 74.58
C GLY A 289 -33.59 35.23 73.11
N GLU A 290 -32.60 35.73 72.36
CA GLU A 290 -32.76 35.98 70.91
C GLU A 290 -32.47 34.72 70.08
N THR A 291 -33.29 34.48 69.05
CA THR A 291 -33.05 33.42 68.07
C THR A 291 -32.17 33.97 66.94
N VAL A 292 -31.08 33.25 66.64
CA VAL A 292 -30.23 33.48 65.46
C VAL A 292 -30.68 32.50 64.37
N THR A 293 -30.86 33.00 63.16
CA THR A 293 -30.92 32.19 61.93
C THR A 293 -29.81 32.65 61.01
#